data_AF-A0A1E1WM83-F1
#
_entry.id   AF-A0A1E1WM83-F1
#
_cell.length_a   1.000
_cell.length_b   1.000
_cell.length_c   1.000
_cell.angle_alpha   90.00
_cell.angle_beta   90.00
_cell.angle_gamma   90.00
#
_symmetry.space_group_name_H-M   'P 1'
#
loop_
_entity.id
_entity.type
_entity.pdbx_description
1 polymer ?
#
loop_
_entity_poly.entity_id
_entity_poly.type
_entity_poly.pdbx_seq_one_letter_code
_entity_poly.pdbx_strand_id
1 'polypeptide(L)'
;MKVVEFIKFPGAHERANVKRAFYQRAQFPGVIGCIDCTHVPIKNPSRENGELFRNRKGEFSINVQLICGPQMLIYDIVARWPGSAHDSRIFSNSRCSMRFEEGDLVGAGILLGDSGYAQSSYTYTPVLNPQTPDQERYNRSHISTRNIIERLNGVLKRRFACLSRKLQNKIKNVPNIIVACAVLHNISVNTNQEMPEPLRSRIDPPTPVPDNERGSIIRASFIARHFS
;
A
#
# COMPACT_ATOMS: atom_id res chain seq x y z
N MET A 1 -7.40 -17.96 15.46
CA MET A 1 -6.20 -17.42 14.79
C MET A 1 -6.21 -15.91 14.92
N LYS A 2 -5.23 -15.30 15.59
CA LYS A 2 -5.22 -13.84 15.76
C LYS A 2 -4.51 -13.20 14.56
N VAL A 3 -5.13 -12.23 13.90
CA VAL A 3 -4.54 -11.54 12.71
C VAL A 3 -3.13 -11.01 12.99
N VAL A 4 -2.91 -10.51 14.21
CA VAL A 4 -1.64 -9.95 14.68
C VAL A 4 -0.48 -10.95 14.73
N GLU A 5 -0.75 -12.26 14.68
CA GLU A 5 0.29 -13.30 14.65
C GLU A 5 0.94 -13.38 13.26
N PHE A 6 0.19 -13.06 12.19
CA PHE A 6 0.62 -13.27 10.81
C PHE A 6 0.81 -11.97 10.03
N ILE A 7 0.08 -10.92 10.36
CA ILE A 7 0.23 -9.58 9.77
C ILE A 7 0.80 -8.67 10.84
N LYS A 8 2.10 -8.41 10.74
CA LYS A 8 2.84 -7.58 11.69
C LYS A 8 3.83 -6.70 10.96
N PHE A 9 3.90 -5.45 11.39
CA PHE A 9 4.93 -4.52 10.96
C PHE A 9 6.27 -4.90 11.60
N PRO A 10 7.42 -4.74 10.92
CA PRO A 10 8.73 -5.07 11.47
C PRO A 10 9.02 -4.33 12.78
N GLY A 11 9.49 -5.08 13.78
CA GLY A 11 9.94 -4.55 15.06
C GLY A 11 11.25 -3.76 14.93
N ALA A 12 11.65 -3.05 15.99
CA ALA A 12 12.83 -2.18 15.99
C ALA A 12 14.11 -2.87 15.47
N HIS A 13 14.37 -4.10 15.90
CA HIS A 13 15.54 -4.88 15.49
C HIS A 13 15.48 -5.37 14.03
N GLU A 14 14.28 -5.56 13.48
CA GLU A 14 14.08 -6.05 12.10
C GLU A 14 14.19 -4.92 11.07
N ARG A 15 13.85 -3.68 11.47
CA ARG A 15 13.76 -2.52 10.56
C ARG A 15 15.07 -2.20 9.84
N ALA A 16 16.22 -2.40 10.47
CA ALA A 16 17.51 -2.19 9.81
C ALA A 16 17.71 -3.14 8.60
N ASN A 17 17.32 -4.40 8.76
CA ASN A 17 17.38 -5.40 7.69
C ASN A 17 16.37 -5.08 6.58
N VAL A 18 15.16 -4.62 6.93
CA VAL A 18 14.14 -4.20 5.96
C VAL A 18 14.65 -3.03 5.11
N LYS A 19 15.21 -1.98 5.73
CA LYS A 19 15.80 -0.84 5.02
C LYS A 19 16.90 -1.27 4.06
N ARG A 20 17.82 -2.12 4.52
CA ARG A 20 18.90 -2.65 3.68
C ARG A 20 18.33 -3.43 2.48
N ALA A 21 17.33 -4.29 2.72
CA ALA A 21 16.72 -5.09 1.67
C ALA A 21 16.01 -4.23 0.61
N PHE A 22 15.31 -3.16 1.00
CA PHE A 22 14.75 -2.22 0.03
C PHE A 22 15.83 -1.45 -0.73
N TYR A 23 16.84 -0.95 -0.03
CA TYR A 23 17.94 -0.21 -0.64
C TYR A 23 18.67 -1.04 -1.70
N GLN A 24 18.95 -2.32 -1.41
CA GLN A 24 19.58 -3.24 -2.37
C GLN A 24 18.78 -3.43 -3.67
N ARG A 25 17.45 -3.27 -3.64
CA ARG A 25 16.61 -3.47 -4.83
C ARG A 25 16.66 -2.32 -5.82
N ALA A 26 16.62 -1.09 -5.32
CA ALA A 26 16.39 0.08 -6.16
C ALA A 26 17.04 1.37 -5.63
N GLN A 27 17.93 1.26 -4.64
CA GLN A 27 18.71 2.38 -4.07
C GLN A 27 17.87 3.48 -3.41
N PHE A 28 16.63 3.20 -3.01
CA PHE A 28 15.82 4.17 -2.27
C PHE A 28 16.10 4.08 -0.76
N PRO A 29 16.60 5.15 -0.11
CA PRO A 29 17.03 5.06 1.29
C PRO A 29 15.87 5.11 2.27
N GLY A 30 16.02 4.39 3.39
CA GLY A 30 15.15 4.53 4.58
C GLY A 30 13.79 3.83 4.51
N VAL A 31 13.46 3.13 3.42
CA VAL A 31 12.16 2.48 3.21
C VAL A 31 11.93 1.34 4.20
N ILE A 32 10.77 1.34 4.86
CA ILE A 32 10.32 0.26 5.76
C ILE A 32 9.02 -0.41 5.31
N GLY A 33 8.44 0.06 4.21
CA GLY A 33 7.31 -0.58 3.53
C GLY A 33 6.89 0.17 2.28
N CYS A 34 6.17 -0.51 1.39
CA CYS A 34 5.46 0.12 0.28
C CYS A 34 3.96 0.00 0.53
N ILE A 35 3.21 1.07 0.26
CA ILE A 35 1.77 1.17 0.52
C ILE A 35 1.01 1.37 -0.78
N ASP A 36 -0.10 0.66 -0.93
CA ASP A 36 -1.01 0.80 -2.07
C ASP A 36 -2.40 0.30 -1.69
N CYS A 37 -3.38 0.70 -2.49
CA CYS A 37 -4.75 0.26 -2.37
C CYS A 37 -5.13 -0.72 -3.49
N THR A 38 -6.09 -1.59 -3.21
CA THR A 38 -6.66 -2.47 -4.22
C THR A 38 -8.14 -2.69 -3.99
N HIS A 39 -8.92 -2.67 -5.08
CA HIS A 39 -10.36 -2.87 -5.00
C HIS A 39 -10.73 -4.36 -5.03
N VAL A 40 -11.51 -4.81 -4.05
CA VAL A 40 -12.13 -6.14 -4.03
C VAL A 40 -13.59 -6.01 -4.47
N PRO A 41 -13.99 -6.58 -5.63
CA PRO A 41 -15.34 -6.41 -6.15
C PRO A 41 -16.40 -7.07 -5.25
N ILE A 42 -17.53 -6.39 -5.04
CA ILE A 42 -18.65 -6.89 -4.25
C ILE A 42 -19.96 -6.82 -5.05
N LYS A 43 -20.97 -7.57 -4.62
CA LYS A 43 -22.33 -7.37 -5.10
C LYS A 43 -22.86 -5.99 -4.69
N ASN A 44 -23.83 -5.48 -5.45
CA ASN A 44 -24.47 -4.20 -5.16
C ASN A 44 -25.01 -4.19 -3.71
N PRO A 45 -24.56 -3.25 -2.86
CA PRO A 45 -25.00 -3.12 -1.47
C PRO A 45 -26.50 -2.91 -1.23
N SER A 46 -27.26 -2.49 -2.26
CA SER A 46 -28.61 -1.89 -2.27
C SER A 46 -28.60 -0.38 -2.61
N ARG A 47 -29.77 0.19 -2.97
CA ARG A 47 -29.89 1.52 -3.62
C ARG A 47 -29.41 2.69 -2.77
N GLU A 48 -29.68 2.72 -1.46
CA GLU A 48 -29.38 3.90 -0.64
C GLU A 48 -27.89 4.08 -0.35
N ASN A 49 -27.13 2.99 -0.27
CA ASN A 49 -25.69 3.03 0.06
C ASN A 49 -24.78 2.64 -1.11
N GLY A 50 -25.33 2.33 -2.29
CA GLY A 50 -24.57 1.82 -3.43
C GLY A 50 -23.42 2.75 -3.86
N GLU A 51 -23.67 4.05 -3.91
CA GLU A 51 -22.69 5.05 -4.36
C GLU A 51 -21.46 5.12 -3.44
N LEU A 52 -21.61 4.87 -2.14
CA LEU A 52 -20.47 4.79 -1.23
C LEU A 52 -19.48 3.70 -1.66
N PHE A 53 -19.97 2.58 -2.19
CA PHE A 53 -19.13 1.46 -2.60
C PHE A 53 -18.68 1.54 -4.05
N ARG A 54 -19.16 2.52 -4.83
CA ARG A 54 -18.80 2.68 -6.23
C ARG A 54 -17.40 3.30 -6.33
N ASN A 55 -16.49 2.61 -7.00
CA ASN A 55 -15.15 3.12 -7.29
C ASN A 55 -15.15 4.02 -8.54
N ARG A 56 -13.98 4.58 -8.88
CA ARG A 56 -13.79 5.44 -10.07
C ARG A 56 -14.08 4.74 -11.40
N LYS A 57 -14.05 3.40 -11.42
CA LYS A 57 -14.41 2.56 -12.58
C LYS A 57 -15.90 2.26 -12.68
N GLY A 58 -16.72 2.80 -11.77
CA GLY A 58 -18.16 2.54 -11.71
C GLY A 58 -18.53 1.19 -11.09
N GLU A 59 -17.58 0.46 -10.52
CA GLU A 59 -17.79 -0.87 -9.93
C GLU A 59 -17.96 -0.80 -8.40
N PHE A 60 -18.85 -1.63 -7.85
CA PHE A 60 -18.99 -1.77 -6.40
C PHE A 60 -17.83 -2.57 -5.82
N SER A 61 -17.13 -2.00 -4.84
CA SER A 61 -15.96 -2.64 -4.23
C SER A 61 -15.74 -2.22 -2.78
N ILE A 62 -14.92 -3.01 -2.07
CA ILE A 62 -14.21 -2.57 -0.86
C ILE A 62 -12.83 -2.07 -1.31
N ASN A 63 -12.45 -0.88 -0.88
CA ASN A 63 -11.08 -0.38 -1.06
C ASN A 63 -10.21 -0.92 0.08
N VAL A 64 -9.19 -1.71 -0.28
CA VAL A 64 -8.31 -2.41 0.66
C VAL A 64 -6.92 -1.80 0.58
N GLN A 65 -6.44 -1.22 1.67
CA GLN A 65 -5.06 -0.75 1.78
C GLN A 65 -4.16 -1.85 2.32
N LEU A 66 -3.00 -2.01 1.69
CA LEU A 66 -1.97 -2.96 2.10
C LEU A 66 -0.63 -2.23 2.25
N ILE A 67 0.13 -2.64 3.25
CA ILE A 67 1.56 -2.29 3.35
C ILE A 67 2.35 -3.58 3.27
N CYS A 68 3.40 -3.60 2.45
CA CYS A 68 4.25 -4.78 2.33
C CYS A 68 5.75 -4.49 2.47
N GLY A 69 6.46 -5.53 2.87
CA GLY A 69 7.92 -5.57 2.91
C GLY A 69 8.57 -5.98 1.58
N PRO A 70 9.91 -6.07 1.57
CA PRO A 70 10.68 -6.39 0.37
C PRO A 70 10.52 -7.85 -0.09
N GLN A 71 9.97 -8.73 0.76
CA GLN A 71 9.64 -10.13 0.44
C GLN A 71 8.16 -10.34 0.08
N MET A 72 7.39 -9.26 -0.16
CA MET A 72 5.92 -9.32 -0.35
C MET A 72 5.15 -9.92 0.83
N LEU A 73 5.72 -9.86 2.04
CA LEU A 73 4.98 -10.08 3.28
C LEU A 73 4.11 -8.85 3.57
N ILE A 74 2.86 -9.09 3.91
CA ILE A 74 1.90 -8.06 4.31
C ILE A 74 2.19 -7.66 5.75
N TYR A 75 2.53 -6.40 5.97
CA TYR A 75 2.85 -5.82 7.28
C TYR A 75 1.64 -5.16 7.94
N ASP A 76 0.72 -4.61 7.14
CA ASP A 76 -0.52 -3.99 7.61
C ASP A 76 -1.61 -4.13 6.56
N ILE A 77 -2.87 -4.15 7.01
CA ILE A 77 -4.05 -4.23 6.15
C ILE A 77 -5.21 -3.42 6.71
N VAL A 78 -5.88 -2.66 5.83
CA VAL A 78 -7.15 -2.00 6.12
C VAL A 78 -8.18 -2.40 5.07
N ALA A 79 -9.15 -3.26 5.46
CA ALA A 79 -10.13 -3.85 4.54
C ALA A 79 -11.59 -3.43 4.83
N ARG A 80 -11.79 -2.23 5.40
CA ARG A 80 -13.11 -1.76 5.89
C ARG A 80 -13.69 -0.55 5.16
N TRP A 81 -12.99 -0.03 4.15
CA TRP A 81 -13.41 1.19 3.48
C TRP A 81 -14.21 0.90 2.20
N PRO A 82 -15.24 1.70 1.93
CA PRO A 82 -16.05 1.50 0.74
C PRO A 82 -15.29 1.98 -0.52
N GLY A 83 -15.66 1.47 -1.68
CA GLY A 83 -14.93 1.67 -2.95
C GLY A 83 -14.75 3.13 -3.41
N SER A 84 -15.56 4.07 -2.92
CA SER A 84 -15.40 5.51 -3.20
C SER A 84 -14.32 6.19 -2.35
N ALA A 85 -13.83 5.54 -1.29
CA ALA A 85 -12.87 6.13 -0.37
C ALA A 85 -11.51 6.34 -1.05
N HIS A 86 -10.94 7.53 -0.87
CA HIS A 86 -9.59 7.88 -1.33
C HIS A 86 -8.51 7.23 -0.46
N ASP A 87 -7.41 6.82 -1.09
CA ASP A 87 -6.32 6.09 -0.44
C ASP A 87 -5.67 6.86 0.71
N SER A 88 -5.44 8.17 0.53
CA SER A 88 -4.98 9.07 1.59
C SER A 88 -5.91 9.11 2.80
N ARG A 89 -7.23 9.08 2.60
CA ARG A 89 -8.22 9.07 3.69
C ARG A 89 -8.20 7.75 4.45
N ILE A 90 -8.02 6.63 3.74
CA ILE A 90 -7.88 5.31 4.37
C ILE A 90 -6.66 5.31 5.28
N PHE A 91 -5.53 5.83 4.77
CA PHE A 91 -4.28 5.86 5.52
C PHE A 91 -4.36 6.75 6.75
N SER A 92 -4.84 7.99 6.63
CA SER A 92 -4.94 8.92 7.77
C SER A 92 -5.86 8.41 8.89
N ASN A 93 -6.78 7.51 8.57
CA ASN A 93 -7.68 6.87 9.53
C ASN A 93 -7.24 5.43 9.88
N SER A 94 -6.00 5.06 9.57
CA SER A 94 -5.42 3.75 9.86
C SER A 94 -4.65 3.76 11.19
N ARG A 95 -4.57 2.60 11.83
CA ARG A 95 -3.71 2.41 13.00
C ARG A 95 -2.23 2.61 12.65
N CYS A 96 -1.85 2.30 11.41
CA CYS A 96 -0.48 2.48 10.96
C CYS A 96 -0.08 3.97 10.96
N SER A 97 -0.95 4.86 10.45
CA SER A 97 -0.72 6.31 10.49
C SER A 97 -0.49 6.82 11.91
N MET A 98 -1.35 6.44 12.87
CA MET A 98 -1.16 6.82 14.28
C MET A 98 0.19 6.35 14.84
N ARG A 99 0.69 5.18 14.42
CA ARG A 99 2.01 4.68 14.85
C ARG A 99 3.16 5.50 14.29
N PHE A 100 3.02 6.07 13.09
CA PHE A 100 4.02 6.95 12.48
C PHE A 100 4.00 8.37 13.04
N GLU A 101 2.83 8.85 13.48
CA GLU A 101 2.64 10.19 14.03
C GLU A 101 3.05 10.27 15.51
N GLU A 102 2.62 9.30 16.32
CA GLU A 102 2.71 9.38 17.78
C GLU A 102 3.17 8.07 18.44
N GLY A 103 3.42 7.02 17.67
CA GLY A 103 3.72 5.68 18.20
C GLY A 103 5.14 5.17 17.93
N ASP A 104 5.27 3.85 17.86
CA ASP A 104 6.55 3.14 17.76
C ASP A 104 7.25 3.21 16.38
N LEU A 105 6.62 3.87 15.41
CA LEU A 105 7.15 4.10 14.06
C LEU A 105 7.63 5.54 13.82
N VAL A 106 7.50 6.44 14.80
CA VAL A 106 8.03 7.81 14.71
C VAL A 106 9.53 7.76 14.44
N GLY A 107 9.97 8.37 13.32
CA GLY A 107 11.37 8.37 12.90
C GLY A 107 11.93 6.99 12.49
N ALA A 108 11.11 5.95 12.45
CA ALA A 108 11.57 4.59 12.21
C ALA A 108 11.97 4.33 10.75
N GLY A 109 11.50 5.14 9.82
CA GLY A 109 11.73 5.03 8.37
C GLY A 109 10.56 5.63 7.58
N ILE A 110 10.47 5.29 6.31
CA ILE A 110 9.47 5.85 5.39
C ILE A 110 8.68 4.75 4.66
N LEU A 111 7.45 5.08 4.29
CA LEU A 111 6.62 4.35 3.35
C LEU A 111 6.74 4.96 1.96
N LEU A 112 6.77 4.13 0.92
CA LEU A 112 6.58 4.59 -0.45
C LEU A 112 5.15 4.35 -0.91
N GLY A 113 4.43 5.43 -1.21
CA GLY A 113 3.08 5.41 -1.77
C GLY A 113 3.06 6.01 -3.17
N ASP A 114 1.94 5.83 -3.89
CA ASP A 114 1.71 6.55 -5.14
C ASP A 114 1.25 8.00 -4.86
N SER A 115 0.86 8.73 -5.91
CA SER A 115 0.37 10.10 -5.76
C SER A 115 -1.05 10.20 -5.16
N GLY A 116 -1.74 9.08 -4.92
CA GLY A 116 -3.01 9.04 -4.18
C GLY A 116 -2.86 9.26 -2.67
N TYR A 117 -1.61 9.31 -2.18
CA TYR A 117 -1.24 9.62 -0.80
C TYR A 117 -0.71 11.05 -0.67
N ALA A 118 -0.83 11.64 0.52
CA ALA A 118 -0.20 12.92 0.83
C ALA A 118 1.29 12.72 1.14
N GLN A 119 2.16 13.57 0.60
CA GLN A 119 3.56 13.62 0.99
C GLN A 119 3.71 14.07 2.45
N SER A 120 4.52 13.35 3.23
CA SER A 120 4.79 13.66 4.63
C SER A 120 6.25 13.33 5.03
N SER A 121 6.57 13.42 6.32
CA SER A 121 7.86 12.97 6.87
C SER A 121 8.04 11.44 6.85
N TYR A 122 6.96 10.69 6.63
CA TYR A 122 6.95 9.23 6.67
C TYR A 122 6.24 8.58 5.48
N THR A 123 5.59 9.34 4.59
CA THR A 123 5.02 8.84 3.33
C THR A 123 5.60 9.62 2.17
N TYR A 124 6.31 8.91 1.28
CA TYR A 124 7.02 9.47 0.14
C TYR A 124 6.34 9.08 -1.17
N THR A 125 5.97 10.11 -1.94
CA THR A 125 5.21 10.03 -3.19
C THR A 125 6.09 10.46 -4.38
N PRO A 126 5.74 10.06 -5.62
CA PRO A 126 6.52 10.46 -6.79
C PRO A 126 6.41 11.97 -7.06
N VAL A 127 7.45 12.55 -7.66
CA VAL A 127 7.38 13.91 -8.21
C VAL A 127 6.56 13.85 -9.51
N LEU A 128 5.41 14.53 -9.57
CA LEU A 128 4.52 14.43 -10.73
C LEU A 128 5.12 15.03 -12.01
N ASN A 129 5.82 16.16 -11.87
CA ASN A 129 6.43 16.90 -12.99
C ASN A 129 7.92 17.12 -12.74
N PRO A 130 8.78 16.08 -12.87
CA PRO A 130 10.21 16.22 -12.61
C PRO A 130 10.83 17.22 -13.60
N GLN A 131 11.62 18.17 -13.08
CA GLN A 131 12.31 19.23 -13.83
C GLN A 131 13.84 19.13 -13.75
N THR A 132 14.37 18.22 -12.92
CA THR A 132 15.81 18.08 -12.67
C THR A 132 16.25 16.62 -12.74
N PRO A 133 17.51 16.33 -13.10
CA PRO A 133 18.04 14.97 -13.11
C PRO A 133 17.91 14.25 -11.76
N ASP A 134 17.99 14.98 -10.64
CA ASP A 134 17.87 14.42 -9.29
C ASP A 134 16.44 13.96 -9.01
N GLN A 135 15.44 14.74 -9.46
CA GLN A 135 14.02 14.34 -9.39
C GLN A 135 13.73 13.13 -10.29
N GLU A 136 14.38 13.02 -11.45
CA GLU A 136 14.27 11.84 -12.30
C GLU A 136 14.91 10.60 -11.65
N ARG A 137 16.09 10.74 -11.03
CA ARG A 137 16.74 9.67 -10.26
C ARG A 137 15.87 9.21 -9.10
N TYR A 138 15.31 10.16 -8.35
CA TYR A 138 14.34 9.90 -7.28
C TYR A 138 13.14 9.11 -7.80
N ASN A 139 12.48 9.57 -8.86
CA ASN A 139 11.31 8.90 -9.43
C ASN A 139 11.64 7.50 -9.95
N ARG A 140 12.78 7.31 -10.63
CA ARG A 140 13.22 6.00 -11.12
C ARG A 140 13.38 5.01 -9.97
N SER A 141 14.06 5.44 -8.91
CA SER A 141 14.24 4.64 -7.69
C SER A 141 12.92 4.38 -6.97
N HIS A 142 12.05 5.39 -6.87
CA HIS A 142 10.71 5.30 -6.26
C HIS A 142 9.84 4.27 -6.96
N ILE A 143 9.68 4.40 -8.28
CA ILE A 143 8.86 3.50 -9.12
C ILE A 143 9.38 2.06 -9.02
N SER A 144 10.70 1.87 -9.14
CA SER A 144 11.32 0.55 -9.06
C SER A 144 11.11 -0.11 -7.69
N THR A 145 11.23 0.67 -6.60
CA THR A 145 11.00 0.17 -5.24
C THR A 145 9.53 -0.16 -5.00
N ARG A 146 8.61 0.74 -5.40
CA ARG A 146 7.16 0.61 -5.18
C ARG A 146 6.54 -0.52 -5.99
N ASN A 147 7.13 -0.94 -7.12
CA ASN A 147 6.60 -2.04 -7.94
C ASN A 147 6.24 -3.29 -7.12
N ILE A 148 6.95 -3.55 -6.01
CA ILE A 148 6.69 -4.69 -5.12
C ILE A 148 5.26 -4.73 -4.55
N ILE A 149 4.66 -3.58 -4.22
CA ILE A 149 3.30 -3.55 -3.65
C ILE A 149 2.23 -3.77 -4.72
N GLU A 150 2.45 -3.24 -5.93
CA GLU A 150 1.59 -3.52 -7.09
C GLU A 150 1.64 -5.01 -7.45
N ARG A 151 2.85 -5.59 -7.42
CA ARG A 151 3.06 -7.01 -7.66
C ARG A 151 2.34 -7.85 -6.61
N LEU A 152 2.45 -7.49 -5.32
CA LEU A 152 1.70 -8.14 -4.25
C LEU A 152 0.19 -8.07 -4.50
N ASN A 153 -0.36 -6.92 -4.88
CA ASN A 153 -1.78 -6.77 -5.20
C ASN A 153 -2.22 -7.77 -6.29
N GLY A 154 -1.42 -7.90 -7.35
CA GLY A 154 -1.65 -8.87 -8.42
C GLY A 154 -1.52 -10.33 -7.97
N VAL A 155 -0.50 -10.65 -7.16
CA VAL A 155 -0.26 -11.99 -6.60
C VAL A 155 -1.39 -12.42 -5.68
N LEU A 156 -1.81 -11.54 -4.75
CA LEU A 156 -2.85 -11.83 -3.77
C LEU A 156 -4.17 -12.17 -4.46
N LYS A 157 -4.53 -11.38 -5.48
CA LYS A 157 -5.71 -11.57 -6.32
C LYS A 157 -5.66 -12.81 -7.21
N ARG A 158 -4.45 -13.22 -7.64
CA ARG A 158 -4.23 -14.47 -8.39
C ARG A 158 -4.36 -15.68 -7.48
N ARG A 159 -3.66 -15.65 -6.33
CA ARG A 159 -3.65 -16.72 -5.32
C ARG A 159 -5.05 -16.98 -4.78
N PHE A 160 -5.80 -15.92 -4.50
CA PHE A 160 -7.17 -15.99 -4.02
C PHE A 160 -8.12 -15.37 -5.05
N ALA A 161 -8.49 -16.17 -6.06
CA ALA A 161 -9.36 -15.73 -7.16
C ALA A 161 -10.70 -15.14 -6.69
N CYS A 162 -11.17 -15.48 -5.47
CA CYS A 162 -12.35 -14.85 -4.87
C CYS A 162 -12.21 -13.34 -4.66
N LEU A 163 -10.98 -12.80 -4.52
CA LEU A 163 -10.72 -11.36 -4.39
C LEU A 163 -10.79 -10.61 -5.71
N SER A 164 -10.68 -11.32 -6.83
CA SER A 164 -10.83 -10.78 -8.19
C SER A 164 -12.25 -10.97 -8.73
N ARG A 165 -12.99 -11.93 -8.17
CA ARG A 165 -14.38 -12.21 -8.51
C ARG A 165 -15.30 -11.35 -7.64
N LYS A 166 -16.49 -11.07 -8.16
CA LYS A 166 -17.54 -10.35 -7.41
C LYS A 166 -18.02 -11.18 -6.22
N LEU A 167 -17.60 -10.80 -5.01
CA LEU A 167 -18.02 -11.46 -3.77
C LEU A 167 -19.54 -11.30 -3.60
N GLN A 168 -20.24 -12.44 -3.45
CA GLN A 168 -21.69 -12.50 -3.29
C GLN A 168 -22.15 -12.42 -1.82
N ASN A 169 -21.20 -12.31 -0.91
CA ASN A 169 -21.41 -12.34 0.53
C ASN A 169 -22.09 -11.04 1.03
N LYS A 170 -22.61 -11.09 2.26
CA LYS A 170 -23.07 -9.88 2.97
C LYS A 170 -21.85 -8.98 3.21
N ILE A 171 -22.01 -7.66 3.04
CA ILE A 171 -20.91 -6.68 3.17
C ILE A 171 -20.16 -6.83 4.49
N LYS A 172 -20.88 -7.05 5.60
CA LYS A 172 -20.28 -7.26 6.92
C LYS A 172 -19.29 -8.44 7.00
N ASN A 173 -19.37 -9.42 6.09
CA ASN A 173 -18.48 -10.58 6.06
C ASN A 173 -17.30 -10.40 5.10
N VAL A 174 -17.37 -9.45 4.17
CA VAL A 174 -16.34 -9.24 3.14
C VAL A 174 -14.97 -8.90 3.76
N PRO A 175 -14.85 -8.00 4.76
CA PRO A 175 -13.55 -7.74 5.40
C PRO A 175 -12.89 -8.99 5.98
N ASN A 176 -13.67 -9.90 6.58
CA ASN A 176 -13.14 -11.13 7.16
C ASN A 176 -12.54 -12.06 6.09
N ILE A 177 -13.18 -12.15 4.92
CA ILE A 177 -12.68 -12.94 3.78
C ILE A 177 -11.35 -12.35 3.29
N ILE A 178 -11.29 -11.02 3.13
CA ILE A 178 -10.10 -10.31 2.65
C ILE A 178 -8.94 -10.51 3.62
N VAL A 179 -9.17 -10.31 4.92
CA VAL A 179 -8.15 -10.49 5.96
C VAL A 179 -7.68 -11.94 6.05
N ALA A 180 -8.60 -12.92 5.93
CA ALA A 180 -8.23 -14.34 5.90
C ALA A 180 -7.30 -14.65 4.71
N CYS A 181 -7.59 -14.12 3.51
CA CYS A 181 -6.73 -14.28 2.34
C CYS A 181 -5.34 -13.65 2.57
N ALA A 182 -5.27 -12.47 3.19
CA ALA A 182 -4.00 -11.82 3.50
C ALA A 182 -3.17 -12.62 4.53
N VAL A 183 -3.81 -13.20 5.56
CA VAL A 183 -3.13 -14.08 6.51
C VAL A 183 -2.61 -15.34 5.81
N LEU A 184 -3.45 -15.99 5.01
CA LEU A 184 -3.06 -17.18 4.25
C LEU A 184 -1.93 -16.88 3.27
N HIS A 185 -1.92 -15.70 2.64
CA HIS A 185 -0.80 -15.26 1.81
C HIS A 185 0.51 -15.24 2.60
N ASN A 186 0.55 -14.58 3.76
CA ASN A 186 1.76 -14.53 4.58
C ASN A 186 2.21 -15.92 5.05
N ILE A 187 1.28 -16.81 5.38
CA ILE A 187 1.58 -18.22 5.69
C ILE A 187 2.25 -18.88 4.48
N SER A 188 1.66 -18.76 3.28
CA SER A 188 2.25 -19.31 2.04
C SER A 188 3.67 -18.80 1.80
N VAL A 189 3.92 -17.49 1.96
CA VAL A 189 5.27 -16.90 1.81
C VAL A 189 6.25 -17.50 2.82
N ASN A 190 5.87 -17.59 4.10
CA ASN A 190 6.74 -18.12 5.14
C ASN A 190 7.01 -19.62 5.01
N THR A 191 6.09 -20.36 4.38
CA THR A 191 6.26 -21.78 4.06
C THR A 191 6.94 -22.02 2.70
N ASN A 192 7.49 -20.99 2.07
CA ASN A 192 8.16 -21.04 0.76
C ASN A 192 7.31 -21.68 -0.34
N GLN A 193 5.99 -21.51 -0.29
CA GLN A 193 5.13 -21.91 -1.40
C GLN A 193 5.41 -21.06 -2.64
N GLU A 194 5.24 -21.66 -3.81
CA GLU A 194 5.43 -20.98 -5.09
C GLU A 194 4.56 -19.70 -5.16
N MET A 195 5.16 -18.63 -5.67
CA MET A 195 4.49 -17.35 -5.88
C MET A 195 3.85 -17.34 -7.27
N PRO A 196 2.52 -17.21 -7.37
CA PRO A 196 1.87 -17.08 -8.66
C PRO A 196 2.35 -15.87 -9.45
N GLU A 197 2.30 -15.96 -10.76
CA GLU A 197 2.48 -14.79 -11.63
C GLU A 197 1.39 -13.73 -11.33
N PRO A 198 1.77 -12.47 -11.10
CA PRO A 198 0.84 -11.42 -10.72
C PRO A 198 -0.21 -11.21 -11.81
N LEU A 199 -1.46 -11.00 -11.40
CA LEU A 199 -2.47 -10.47 -12.33
C LEU A 199 -2.04 -9.09 -12.82
N ARG A 200 -1.96 -8.93 -14.15
CA ARG A 200 -1.81 -7.61 -14.78
C ARG A 200 -3.16 -6.89 -14.68
N SER A 201 -3.30 -5.97 -13.73
CA SER A 201 -4.46 -5.09 -13.67
C SER A 201 -4.21 -3.83 -14.51
N ARG A 202 -5.26 -3.30 -15.14
CA ARG A 202 -5.26 -1.89 -15.56
C ARG A 202 -5.18 -1.04 -14.29
N ILE A 203 -4.00 -0.48 -14.04
CA ILE A 203 -3.77 0.50 -12.98
C ILE A 203 -4.29 1.82 -13.53
N ASP A 204 -5.38 2.32 -12.94
CA ASP A 204 -5.80 3.68 -13.25
C ASP A 204 -4.86 4.62 -12.54
N PRO A 205 -4.45 5.73 -13.17
CA PRO A 205 -3.66 6.73 -12.47
C PRO A 205 -4.44 7.18 -11.22
N PRO A 206 -3.81 7.19 -10.04
CA PRO A 206 -4.45 7.71 -8.84
C PRO A 206 -4.78 9.19 -9.06
N THR A 207 -5.89 9.66 -8.47
CA THR A 207 -6.15 11.09 -8.36
C THR A 207 -5.10 11.67 -7.43
N PRO A 208 -4.22 12.57 -7.91
CA PRO A 208 -3.14 13.09 -7.10
C PRO A 208 -3.68 13.85 -5.90
N VAL A 209 -3.09 13.62 -4.74
CA VAL A 209 -3.28 14.46 -3.56
C VAL A 209 -2.25 15.59 -3.65
N PRO A 210 -2.68 16.86 -3.68
CA PRO A 210 -1.74 17.98 -3.68
C PRO A 210 -0.86 17.93 -2.43
N ASP A 211 0.44 18.15 -2.64
CA ASP A 211 1.35 18.26 -1.53
C ASP A 211 1.08 19.55 -0.76
N ASN A 212 1.12 19.47 0.57
CA ASN A 212 1.22 20.67 1.38
C ASN A 212 2.67 21.22 1.32
N GLU A 213 2.84 22.48 1.70
CA GLU A 213 4.14 23.17 1.67
C GLU A 213 5.23 22.38 2.42
N ARG A 214 4.89 21.89 3.62
CA ARG A 214 5.80 21.11 4.45
C ARG A 214 6.25 19.81 3.77
N GLY A 215 5.32 19.06 3.17
CA GLY A 215 5.60 17.82 2.45
C GLY A 215 6.50 18.05 1.24
N SER A 216 6.23 19.13 0.50
CA SER A 216 7.05 19.55 -0.65
C SER A 216 8.50 19.84 -0.25
N ILE A 217 8.71 20.59 0.84
CA ILE A 217 10.03 20.91 1.38
C ILE A 217 10.76 19.64 1.84
N ILE A 218 10.06 18.73 2.53
CA ILE A 218 10.61 17.45 2.99
C ILE A 218 11.09 16.62 1.81
N ARG A 219 10.27 16.47 0.76
CA ARG A 219 10.65 15.69 -0.43
C ARG A 219 11.83 16.33 -1.15
N ALA A 220 11.81 17.65 -1.35
CA ALA A 220 12.89 18.37 -2.02
C ALA A 220 14.24 18.22 -1.26
N SER A 221 14.21 18.38 0.06
CA SER A 221 15.39 18.21 0.91
C SER A 221 15.92 16.78 0.91
N PHE A 222 15.02 15.78 0.86
CA PHE A 222 15.41 14.38 0.74
C PHE A 222 16.04 14.07 -0.62
N ILE A 223 15.48 14.61 -1.71
CA ILE A 223 16.03 14.47 -3.06
C ILE A 223 17.45 15.05 -3.11
N ALA A 224 17.64 16.29 -2.65
CA ALA A 224 18.95 16.95 -2.65
C ALA A 224 20.01 16.19 -1.84
N ARG A 225 19.60 15.51 -0.75
CA ARG A 225 20.52 14.75 0.12
C ARG A 225 20.92 13.39 -0.45
N HIS A 226 20.06 12.73 -1.20
CA HIS A 226 20.21 11.30 -1.52
C HIS A 226 20.26 10.98 -3.01
N PHE A 227 19.85 11.92 -3.86
CA PHE A 227 19.74 11.72 -5.30
C PHE A 227 20.48 12.78 -6.11
N SER A 228 21.28 13.62 -5.44
CA SER A 228 22.30 14.45 -6.08
C SER A 228 23.41 13.60 -6.67
#